data_AF-A0A7X4HD17-F1
#
_entry.id   AF-A0A7X4HD17-F1
#
_cell.length_a   1.000
_cell.length_b   1.000
_cell.length_c   1.000
_cell.angle_alpha   90.00
_cell.angle_beta   90.00
_cell.angle_gamma   90.00
#
_symmetry.space_group_name_H-M   'P 1'
#
loop_
_entity.id
_entity.type
_entity.pdbx_description
1 polymer ?
#
loop_
_entity_poly.entity_id
_entity_poly.type
_entity_poly.pdbx_seq_one_letter_code
_entity_poly.pdbx_strand_id
1 'polypeptide(L)'
;MSLTYSVRYPVPGNLRPSSFRTRLPAAQITTFASLSKSAFEVSALYSSLGIAINSASELARILKHAHFVAKEWEAGQGQDTRSMVAAANAMRVIGAILEAGAQPAALEILRRIARYDVDLAGRKVSQGKDALWEIELLLYLSRKNIAVRIGEPDLVAELGKFSFPIGHERLVCTGHQAQRRVGVARVVRAAKVNAEAP
;
A
#
# COMPACT_ATOMS: atom_id res chain seq x y z
N MET A 1 26.66 -2.67 -16.80
CA MET A 1 26.47 -1.20 -16.71
C MET A 1 25.10 -0.95 -16.08
N SER A 2 25.04 -0.69 -14.78
CA SER A 2 23.77 -0.42 -14.08
C SER A 2 23.55 1.08 -13.97
N LEU A 3 22.55 1.59 -14.68
CA LEU A 3 22.12 2.99 -14.62
C LEU A 3 21.33 3.20 -13.33
N THR A 4 21.95 3.88 -12.37
CA THR A 4 21.30 4.28 -11.11
C THR A 4 20.62 5.63 -11.36
N TYR A 5 19.31 5.64 -11.53
CA TYR A 5 18.52 6.88 -11.58
C TYR A 5 18.38 7.44 -10.15
N SER A 6 19.18 8.45 -9.81
CA SER A 6 19.04 9.21 -8.56
C SER A 6 18.19 10.46 -8.83
N VAL A 7 16.92 10.41 -8.45
CA VAL A 7 16.07 11.61 -8.41
C VAL A 7 16.27 12.25 -7.04
N ARG A 8 17.01 13.36 -6.99
CA ARG A 8 17.23 14.13 -5.76
C ARG A 8 16.04 15.06 -5.53
N TYR A 9 15.31 14.86 -4.43
CA TYR A 9 14.38 15.86 -3.92
C TYR A 9 14.97 16.54 -2.67
N PRO A 10 14.75 17.85 -2.48
CA PRO A 10 15.23 18.56 -1.30
C PRO A 10 14.55 18.04 -0.03
N VAL A 11 15.35 17.81 1.02
CA VAL A 11 14.89 17.34 2.34
C VAL A 11 14.27 18.53 3.09
N PRO A 12 12.99 18.50 3.49
CA PRO A 12 12.42 19.55 4.32
C PRO A 12 12.76 19.28 5.80
N GLY A 13 13.32 20.29 6.46
CA GLY A 13 13.45 20.34 7.91
C GLY A 13 12.08 20.39 8.60
N ASN A 14 12.01 19.78 9.78
CA ASN A 14 10.89 19.77 10.74
C ASN A 14 9.77 18.75 10.50
N LEU A 15 10.08 17.47 10.74
CA LEU A 15 9.06 16.45 11.05
C LEU A 15 8.58 16.59 12.51
N ARG A 16 7.57 17.44 12.76
CA ARG A 16 6.81 17.39 14.02
C ARG A 16 5.91 16.14 14.03
N PRO A 17 5.72 15.45 15.18
CA PRO A 17 4.76 14.36 15.29
C PRO A 17 3.32 14.93 15.32
N SER A 18 2.80 15.29 14.14
CA SER A 18 1.40 15.69 13.99
C SER A 18 0.50 14.46 14.01
N SER A 19 -0.50 14.49 14.89
CA SER A 19 -1.65 13.58 15.02
C SER A 19 -1.92 12.66 13.82
N PHE A 20 -1.96 11.36 14.12
CA PHE A 20 -2.26 10.26 13.21
C PHE A 20 -3.66 10.40 12.58
N ARG A 21 -3.78 11.12 11.47
CA ARG A 21 -4.83 10.88 10.47
C ARG A 21 -4.18 10.27 9.24
N THR A 22 -4.43 8.98 9.02
CA THR A 22 -4.14 8.29 7.77
C THR A 22 -4.89 8.98 6.63
N ARG A 23 -4.24 9.93 5.94
CA ARG A 23 -4.68 10.33 4.60
C ARG A 23 -4.35 9.17 3.66
N LEU A 24 -5.35 8.34 3.39
CA LEU A 24 -5.43 7.42 2.26
C LEU A 24 -5.46 8.25 0.93
N PRO A 25 -5.25 7.62 -0.25
CA PRO A 25 -4.46 8.11 -1.40
C PRO A 25 -4.96 9.37 -2.14
N ALA A 26 -4.09 9.89 -3.03
CA ALA A 26 -4.32 11.07 -3.86
C ALA A 26 -5.35 10.85 -5.00
N ALA A 27 -5.65 9.60 -5.36
CA ALA A 27 -6.88 9.24 -6.07
C ALA A 27 -7.90 8.78 -5.03
N GLN A 28 -8.65 9.72 -4.47
CA GLN A 28 -9.65 9.36 -3.47
C GLN A 28 -10.78 8.62 -4.17
N ILE A 29 -10.79 7.30 -4.07
CA ILE A 29 -11.96 6.50 -4.38
C ILE A 29 -12.99 6.83 -3.29
N THR A 30 -13.87 7.79 -3.58
CA THR A 30 -14.85 8.32 -2.62
C THR A 30 -16.26 7.78 -2.85
N THR A 31 -16.49 7.12 -4.00
CA THR A 31 -17.81 6.64 -4.41
C THR A 31 -17.74 5.19 -4.90
N PHE A 32 -18.85 4.47 -4.86
CA PHE A 32 -18.88 3.10 -5.39
C PHE A 32 -18.70 3.05 -6.92
N ALA A 33 -19.21 4.04 -7.65
CA ALA A 33 -18.97 4.17 -9.08
C ALA A 33 -17.48 4.33 -9.41
N SER A 34 -16.76 5.19 -8.66
CA SER A 34 -15.30 5.34 -8.85
C SER A 34 -14.55 4.08 -8.43
N LEU A 35 -15.00 3.38 -7.38
CA LEU A 35 -14.43 2.10 -6.97
C LEU A 35 -14.52 1.04 -8.07
N SER A 36 -15.68 0.91 -8.71
CA SER A 36 -15.90 -0.01 -9.84
C SER A 36 -15.00 0.34 -11.03
N LYS A 37 -14.90 1.62 -11.39
CA LYS A 37 -13.99 2.08 -12.45
C LYS A 37 -12.53 1.74 -12.12
N SER A 38 -12.08 2.02 -10.90
CA SER A 38 -10.72 1.72 -10.47
C SER A 38 -10.44 0.21 -10.40
N ALA A 39 -11.43 -0.63 -10.13
CA ALA A 39 -11.27 -2.09 -10.22
C ALA A 39 -10.99 -2.56 -11.65
N PHE A 40 -11.62 -1.93 -12.65
CA PHE A 40 -11.31 -2.19 -14.06
C PHE A 40 -9.90 -1.72 -14.42
N GLU A 41 -9.50 -0.54 -13.95
CA GLU A 41 -8.15 0.00 -14.15
C GLU A 41 -7.07 -0.91 -13.54
N VAL A 42 -7.31 -1.50 -12.37
CA VAL A 42 -6.40 -2.50 -11.78
C VAL A 42 -6.29 -3.73 -12.67
N SER A 43 -7.39 -4.24 -13.19
CA SER A 43 -7.35 -5.40 -14.09
C SER A 43 -6.56 -5.11 -15.37
N ALA A 44 -6.74 -3.91 -15.93
CA ALA A 44 -5.98 -3.43 -17.09
C ALA A 44 -4.49 -3.25 -16.77
N LEU A 45 -4.16 -2.69 -15.60
CA LEU A 45 -2.78 -2.54 -15.11
C LEU A 45 -2.08 -3.89 -14.97
N TYR A 46 -2.71 -4.88 -14.34
CA TYR A 46 -2.11 -6.21 -14.21
C TYR A 46 -1.89 -6.87 -15.56
N SER A 47 -2.84 -6.69 -16.48
CA SER A 47 -2.72 -7.19 -17.86
C SER A 47 -1.56 -6.53 -18.60
N SER A 48 -1.40 -5.20 -18.50
CA SER A 48 -0.29 -4.48 -19.15
C SER A 48 1.08 -4.81 -18.55
N LEU A 49 1.13 -5.19 -17.27
CA LEU A 49 2.33 -5.68 -16.60
C LEU A 49 2.61 -7.18 -16.85
N GLY A 50 1.75 -7.88 -17.60
CA GLY A 50 1.88 -9.31 -17.86
C GLY A 50 1.68 -10.19 -16.61
N ILE A 51 0.93 -9.69 -15.61
CA ILE A 51 0.64 -10.41 -14.37
C ILE A 51 -0.79 -10.97 -14.45
N ALA A 52 -0.92 -12.30 -14.48
CA ALA A 52 -2.21 -12.94 -14.46
C ALA A 52 -2.83 -12.90 -13.05
N ILE A 53 -4.07 -12.41 -12.95
CA ILE A 53 -4.87 -12.50 -11.72
C ILE A 53 -5.67 -13.81 -11.76
N ASN A 54 -5.43 -14.71 -10.80
CA ASN A 54 -6.23 -15.92 -10.69
C ASN A 54 -7.69 -15.58 -10.33
N SER A 55 -8.67 -16.12 -11.06
CA SER A 55 -10.09 -15.83 -10.88
C SER A 55 -10.67 -16.24 -9.52
N ALA A 56 -10.01 -17.17 -8.83
CA ALA A 56 -10.31 -17.64 -7.48
C ALA A 56 -9.46 -16.93 -6.40
N SER A 57 -8.55 -16.02 -6.78
CA SER A 57 -7.76 -15.25 -5.82
C SER A 57 -8.61 -14.26 -5.03
N GLU A 58 -8.06 -13.87 -3.88
CA GLU A 58 -8.65 -12.81 -3.05
C GLU A 58 -8.76 -11.49 -3.81
N LEU A 59 -7.74 -11.14 -4.58
CA LEU A 59 -7.75 -9.93 -5.40
C LEU A 59 -8.90 -9.96 -6.41
N ALA A 60 -9.09 -11.07 -7.13
CA ALA A 60 -10.21 -11.20 -8.07
C ALA A 60 -11.56 -11.06 -7.35
N ARG A 61 -11.70 -11.60 -6.14
CA ARG A 61 -12.91 -11.45 -5.33
C ARG A 61 -13.14 -10.00 -4.90
N ILE A 62 -12.08 -9.27 -4.51
CA ILE A 62 -12.14 -7.84 -4.18
C ILE A 62 -12.60 -7.01 -5.39
N LEU A 63 -12.04 -7.27 -6.58
CA LEU A 63 -12.40 -6.56 -7.81
C LEU A 63 -13.86 -6.83 -8.22
N LYS A 64 -14.31 -8.09 -8.13
CA LYS A 64 -15.72 -8.45 -8.37
C LYS A 64 -16.66 -7.77 -7.37
N HIS A 65 -16.28 -7.73 -6.09
CA HIS A 65 -17.07 -7.08 -5.04
C HIS A 65 -17.21 -5.57 -5.27
N ALA A 66 -16.13 -4.91 -5.72
CA ALA A 66 -16.15 -3.50 -6.10
C ALA A 66 -17.20 -3.20 -7.19
N HIS A 67 -17.27 -4.03 -8.23
CA HIS A 67 -18.30 -3.91 -9.27
C HIS A 67 -19.71 -4.19 -8.74
N PHE A 68 -19.86 -5.24 -7.92
CA PHE A 68 -21.15 -5.63 -7.36
C PHE A 68 -21.76 -4.52 -6.50
N VAL A 69 -21.00 -3.96 -5.55
CA VAL A 69 -21.48 -2.88 -4.66
C VAL A 69 -21.87 -1.63 -5.44
N ALA A 70 -21.13 -1.28 -6.51
CA ALA A 70 -21.48 -0.15 -7.36
C ALA A 70 -22.84 -0.35 -8.05
N LYS A 71 -23.08 -1.55 -8.59
CA LYS A 71 -24.34 -1.89 -9.25
C LYS A 71 -25.53 -1.85 -8.29
N GLU A 72 -25.39 -2.44 -7.10
CA GLU A 72 -26.45 -2.44 -6.09
C GLU A 72 -26.78 -1.02 -5.62
N TRP A 73 -25.75 -0.17 -5.45
CA TRP A 73 -25.93 1.23 -5.12
C TRP A 73 -26.71 2.00 -6.20
N GLU A 74 -26.37 1.80 -7.47
CA GLU A 74 -27.08 2.41 -8.61
C GLU A 74 -28.53 1.92 -8.72
N ALA A 75 -28.79 0.67 -8.37
CA ALA A 75 -30.14 0.11 -8.31
C ALA A 75 -30.97 0.62 -7.10
N GLY A 76 -30.40 1.49 -6.25
CA GLY A 76 -31.05 2.00 -5.06
C GLY A 76 -31.19 0.96 -3.94
N GLN A 77 -30.44 -0.14 -4.00
CA GLN A 77 -30.46 -1.18 -2.99
C GLN A 77 -29.57 -0.77 -1.80
N GLY A 78 -30.12 -0.87 -0.60
CA GLY A 78 -29.39 -0.61 0.63
C GLY A 78 -28.19 -1.56 0.79
N GLN A 79 -27.09 -1.04 1.32
CA GLN A 79 -25.89 -1.84 1.58
C GLN A 79 -25.86 -2.25 3.06
N ASP A 80 -25.64 -3.53 3.32
CA ASP A 80 -25.40 -3.98 4.69
C ASP A 80 -24.01 -3.53 5.19
N THR A 81 -23.83 -3.53 6.51
CA THR A 81 -22.57 -3.09 7.14
C THR A 81 -21.38 -3.91 6.65
N ARG A 82 -21.56 -5.21 6.40
CA ARG A 82 -20.50 -6.10 5.94
C ARG A 82 -20.02 -5.73 4.54
N SER A 83 -20.93 -5.42 3.62
CA SER A 83 -20.63 -4.98 2.27
C SER A 83 -19.93 -3.64 2.26
N MET A 84 -20.32 -2.71 3.14
CA MET A 84 -19.63 -1.43 3.31
C MET A 84 -18.18 -1.61 3.80
N VAL A 85 -17.93 -2.48 4.79
CA VAL A 85 -16.57 -2.79 5.27
C VAL A 85 -15.74 -3.44 4.16
N ALA A 86 -16.32 -4.38 3.42
CA ALA A 86 -15.65 -5.01 2.29
C ALA A 86 -15.34 -4.01 1.17
N ALA A 87 -16.23 -3.07 0.88
CA ALA A 87 -16.00 -1.99 -0.08
C ALA A 87 -14.87 -1.05 0.38
N ALA A 88 -14.83 -0.68 1.66
CA ALA A 88 -13.75 0.14 2.21
C ALA A 88 -12.38 -0.58 2.12
N ASN A 89 -12.34 -1.89 2.39
CA ASN A 89 -11.15 -2.70 2.18
C ASN A 89 -10.75 -2.76 0.70
N ALA A 90 -11.73 -2.89 -0.21
CA ALA A 90 -11.49 -2.87 -1.65
C ALA A 90 -10.89 -1.54 -2.11
N MET A 91 -11.45 -0.40 -1.67
CA MET A 91 -10.91 0.95 -1.94
C MET A 91 -9.44 1.06 -1.53
N ARG A 92 -9.10 0.53 -0.35
CA ARG A 92 -7.74 0.56 0.17
C ARG A 92 -6.78 -0.25 -0.70
N VAL A 93 -7.14 -1.49 -1.04
CA VAL A 93 -6.31 -2.39 -1.86
C VAL A 93 -6.14 -1.83 -3.27
N ILE A 94 -7.25 -1.48 -3.93
CA ILE A 94 -7.27 -0.96 -5.30
C ILE A 94 -6.48 0.34 -5.39
N GLY A 95 -6.69 1.28 -4.46
CA GLY A 95 -5.97 2.56 -4.44
C GLY A 95 -4.47 2.38 -4.25
N ALA A 96 -4.04 1.46 -3.37
CA ALA A 96 -2.62 1.17 -3.15
C ALA A 96 -1.96 0.57 -4.40
N ILE A 97 -2.66 -0.34 -5.08
CA ILE A 97 -2.19 -0.96 -6.34
C ILE A 97 -2.04 0.09 -7.45
N LEU A 98 -3.05 0.92 -7.68
CA LEU A 98 -3.04 1.89 -8.78
C LEU A 98 -1.91 2.92 -8.61
N GLU A 99 -1.72 3.41 -7.39
CA GLU A 99 -0.65 4.38 -7.11
C GLU A 99 0.75 3.75 -7.23
N ALA A 100 0.90 2.47 -6.87
CA ALA A 100 2.15 1.75 -6.99
C ALA A 100 2.46 1.28 -8.41
N GLY A 101 1.44 1.05 -9.24
CA GLY A 101 1.59 0.66 -10.65
C GLY A 101 2.42 1.63 -11.49
N ALA A 102 2.54 2.88 -11.06
CA ALA A 102 3.41 3.89 -11.68
C ALA A 102 4.91 3.65 -11.42
N GLN A 103 5.27 2.73 -10.52
CA GLN A 103 6.65 2.49 -10.10
C GLN A 103 7.15 1.13 -10.63
N PRO A 104 8.15 1.09 -11.53
CA PRO A 104 8.70 -0.16 -12.04
C PRO A 104 9.22 -1.11 -10.95
N ALA A 105 9.74 -0.54 -9.86
CA ALA A 105 10.25 -1.30 -8.72
C ALA A 105 9.16 -2.06 -7.95
N ALA A 106 7.89 -1.67 -8.08
CA ALA A 106 6.77 -2.32 -7.38
C ALA A 106 6.30 -3.62 -8.04
N LEU A 107 6.87 -3.99 -9.20
CA LEU A 107 6.42 -5.14 -9.99
C LEU A 107 6.36 -6.45 -9.20
N GLU A 108 7.37 -6.73 -8.39
CA GLU A 108 7.40 -7.97 -7.59
C GLU A 108 6.38 -7.95 -6.44
N ILE A 109 6.18 -6.79 -5.83
CA ILE A 109 5.16 -6.59 -4.80
C ILE A 109 3.77 -6.83 -5.41
N LEU A 110 3.50 -6.29 -6.60
CA LEU A 110 2.23 -6.50 -7.32
C LEU A 110 2.03 -7.97 -7.68
N ARG A 111 3.08 -8.71 -8.10
CA ARG A 111 2.99 -10.16 -8.33
C ARG A 111 2.60 -10.91 -7.06
N ARG A 112 3.19 -10.57 -5.91
CA ARG A 112 2.84 -11.17 -4.61
C ARG A 112 1.38 -10.89 -4.24
N ILE A 113 0.89 -9.67 -4.50
CA ILE A 113 -0.52 -9.30 -4.28
C ILE A 113 -1.47 -10.11 -5.17
N ALA A 114 -1.14 -10.35 -6.45
CA ALA A 114 -1.97 -11.20 -7.32
C ALA A 114 -1.93 -12.69 -6.93
N ARG A 115 -0.78 -13.19 -6.46
CA ARG A 115 -0.58 -14.62 -6.21
C ARG A 115 -1.08 -15.07 -4.85
N TYR A 116 -0.99 -14.23 -3.83
CA TYR A 116 -1.26 -14.59 -2.45
C TYR A 116 -2.49 -13.87 -1.88
N ASP A 117 -3.01 -14.41 -0.79
CA ASP A 117 -4.20 -13.89 -0.12
C ASP A 117 -3.96 -12.49 0.46
N VAL A 118 -4.88 -11.56 0.22
CA VAL A 118 -4.88 -10.17 0.71
C VAL A 118 -6.06 -9.88 1.64
N ASP A 119 -6.69 -10.90 2.23
CA ASP A 119 -7.87 -10.76 3.08
C ASP A 119 -7.57 -9.97 4.35
N LEU A 120 -7.87 -8.67 4.33
CA LEU A 120 -7.61 -7.78 5.46
C LEU A 120 -8.39 -8.11 6.74
N ALA A 121 -9.47 -8.88 6.65
CA ALA A 121 -10.26 -9.28 7.82
C ALA A 121 -9.69 -10.54 8.50
N GLY A 122 -9.07 -11.44 7.71
CA GLY A 122 -8.47 -12.66 8.21
C GLY A 122 -7.24 -12.41 9.07
N ARG A 123 -7.09 -13.18 10.15
CA ARG A 123 -5.90 -13.15 11.04
C ARG A 123 -4.70 -13.93 10.48
N LYS A 124 -4.92 -14.75 9.45
CA LYS A 124 -3.87 -15.57 8.85
C LYS A 124 -2.82 -14.69 8.20
N VAL A 125 -1.55 -14.97 8.49
CA VAL A 125 -0.41 -14.32 7.83
C VAL A 125 -0.36 -14.77 6.37
N SER A 126 -0.11 -13.83 5.46
CA SER A 126 0.00 -14.10 4.02
C SER A 126 0.98 -13.14 3.39
N GLN A 127 1.79 -13.66 2.46
CA GLN A 127 2.74 -12.85 1.69
C GLN A 127 2.05 -11.73 0.89
N GLY A 128 0.77 -11.88 0.57
CA GLY A 128 -0.03 -10.84 -0.10
C GLY A 128 -0.34 -9.66 0.83
N LYS A 129 -0.66 -9.93 2.10
CA LYS A 129 -0.83 -8.87 3.12
C LYS A 129 0.48 -8.14 3.40
N ASP A 130 1.56 -8.91 3.48
CA ASP A 130 2.89 -8.36 3.63
C ASP A 130 3.23 -7.44 2.44
N ALA A 131 3.02 -7.90 1.21
CA ALA A 131 3.24 -7.09 0.01
C ALA A 131 2.37 -5.82 -0.03
N LEU A 132 1.08 -5.94 0.35
CA LEU A 132 0.21 -4.78 0.47
C LEU A 132 0.69 -3.80 1.55
N TRP A 133 1.29 -4.29 2.63
CA TRP A 133 1.86 -3.45 3.67
C TRP A 133 3.06 -2.68 3.15
N GLU A 134 3.97 -3.36 2.44
CA GLU A 134 5.18 -2.78 1.85
C GLU A 134 4.80 -1.62 0.93
N ILE A 135 3.85 -1.88 0.01
CA ILE A 135 3.37 -0.88 -0.94
C ILE A 135 2.78 0.32 -0.22
N GLU A 136 1.99 0.08 0.82
CA GLU A 136 1.33 1.15 1.54
C GLU A 136 2.29 1.97 2.39
N LEU A 137 3.33 1.34 2.95
CA LEU A 137 4.36 2.02 3.69
C LEU A 137 5.24 2.85 2.75
N LEU A 138 5.62 2.28 1.60
CA LEU A 138 6.33 2.98 0.54
C LEU A 138 5.58 4.26 0.15
N LEU A 139 4.32 4.12 -0.27
CA LEU A 139 3.48 5.26 -0.67
C LEU A 139 3.33 6.29 0.46
N TYR A 140 3.18 5.82 1.71
CA TYR A 140 3.08 6.71 2.86
C TYR A 140 4.36 7.55 3.06
N LEU A 141 5.53 6.91 3.01
CA LEU A 141 6.82 7.58 3.20
C LEU A 141 7.14 8.51 2.02
N SER A 142 6.85 8.09 0.78
CA SER A 142 6.99 8.93 -0.41
C SER A 142 6.15 10.21 -0.32
N ARG A 143 4.88 10.11 0.15
CA ARG A 143 4.02 11.30 0.38
C ARG A 143 4.53 12.22 1.48
N LYS A 144 5.44 11.75 2.34
CA LYS A 144 6.12 12.55 3.37
C LYS A 144 7.44 13.12 2.88
N ASN A 145 7.73 13.03 1.58
CA ASN A 145 9.01 13.41 0.97
C ASN A 145 10.20 12.68 1.60
N ILE A 146 9.97 11.47 2.11
CA ILE A 146 11.05 10.59 2.57
C ILE A 146 11.43 9.74 1.36
N ALA A 147 12.69 9.83 0.96
CA ALA A 147 13.22 9.00 -0.11
C ALA A 147 13.19 7.54 0.35
N VAL A 148 12.43 6.70 -0.36
CA VAL A 148 12.31 5.28 -0.07
C VAL A 148 12.40 4.53 -1.39
N ARG A 149 13.16 3.45 -1.39
CA ARG A 149 13.27 2.53 -2.52
C ARG A 149 12.94 1.11 -2.08
N ILE A 150 12.43 0.32 -3.01
CA ILE A 150 12.31 -1.12 -2.84
C ILE A 150 13.70 -1.73 -2.99
N GLY A 151 14.08 -2.62 -2.08
CA GLY A 151 15.39 -3.26 -2.05
C GLY A 151 15.63 -4.02 -0.76
N GLU A 152 16.67 -4.85 -0.71
CA GLU A 152 16.89 -5.73 0.45
C GLU A 152 17.08 -4.94 1.76
N PRO A 153 16.42 -5.35 2.87
CA PRO A 153 15.63 -6.58 3.03
C PRO A 153 14.24 -6.57 2.37
N ASP A 154 13.53 -5.43 2.33
CA ASP A 154 12.25 -5.27 1.60
C ASP A 154 12.10 -3.82 1.10
N LEU A 155 12.29 -2.85 1.99
CA LEU A 155 12.33 -1.42 1.71
C LEU A 155 13.59 -0.80 2.32
N VAL A 156 14.10 0.26 1.70
CA VAL A 156 15.22 1.06 2.23
C VAL A 156 14.81 2.52 2.22
N ALA A 157 14.79 3.16 3.40
CA ALA A 157 14.53 4.58 3.55
C ALA A 157 15.84 5.37 3.64
N GLU A 158 15.96 6.43 2.86
CA GLU A 158 17.09 7.34 2.85
C GLU A 158 16.73 8.61 3.65
N LEU A 159 17.50 8.86 4.72
CA LEU A 159 17.35 10.03 5.57
C LEU A 159 18.70 10.76 5.62
N GLY A 160 18.86 11.78 4.78
CA GLY A 160 20.11 12.51 4.64
C GLY A 160 21.21 11.62 4.04
N LYS A 161 22.31 11.41 4.78
CA LYS A 161 23.43 10.56 4.34
C LYS A 161 23.27 9.08 4.73
N PHE A 162 22.19 8.74 5.43
CA PHE A 162 22.00 7.41 6.01
C PHE A 162 20.90 6.63 5.29
N SER A 163 21.12 5.32 5.16
CA SER A 163 20.14 4.36 4.62
C SER A 163 19.67 3.42 5.72
N PHE A 164 18.35 3.27 5.85
CA PHE A 164 17.71 2.43 6.86
C PHE A 164 16.96 1.29 6.20
N PRO A 165 17.38 0.03 6.42
CA PRO A 165 16.61 -1.11 5.98
C PRO A 165 15.32 -1.21 6.81
N ILE A 166 14.20 -1.33 6.11
CA ILE A 166 12.88 -1.58 6.68
C ILE A 166 12.46 -2.95 6.16
N GLY A 167 12.55 -3.95 7.04
CA GLY A 167 12.13 -5.31 6.73
C GLY A 167 10.89 -5.72 7.53
N HIS A 168 10.29 -6.82 7.08
CA HIS A 168 9.23 -7.53 7.79
C HIS A 168 9.82 -8.32 8.97
N GLU A 169 10.14 -7.64 10.07
CA GLU A 169 10.29 -8.36 11.31
C GLU A 169 8.89 -8.76 11.78
N ARG A 170 8.68 -10.08 11.93
CA ARG A 170 7.42 -10.78 12.17
C ARG A 170 6.75 -10.34 13.47
N LEU A 171 6.24 -9.12 13.47
CA LEU A 171 5.45 -8.57 14.55
C LEU A 171 4.11 -9.29 14.50
N VAL A 172 3.94 -10.22 15.44
CA VAL A 172 2.67 -10.82 15.84
C VAL A 172 1.82 -9.72 16.51
N CYS A 173 1.61 -8.61 15.81
CA CYS A 173 0.74 -7.53 16.25
C CYS A 173 -0.56 -7.67 15.46
N THR A 174 -1.66 -7.56 16.18
CA THR A 174 -3.04 -7.93 15.86
C THR A 174 -3.71 -7.13 14.72
N GLY A 175 -2.96 -6.68 13.70
CA GLY A 175 -3.52 -6.11 12.48
C GLY A 175 -2.52 -5.32 11.62
N HIS A 176 -2.84 -5.21 10.33
CA HIS A 176 -2.08 -4.50 9.29
C HIS A 176 -1.71 -3.04 9.66
N GLN A 177 -2.57 -2.36 10.41
CA GLN A 177 -2.28 -1.00 10.90
C GLN A 177 -1.20 -0.98 11.99
N ALA A 178 -1.10 -2.01 12.82
CA ALA A 178 -0.10 -2.11 13.88
C ALA A 178 1.30 -2.27 13.27
N GLN A 179 1.44 -3.11 12.23
CA GLN A 179 2.70 -3.23 11.49
C GLN A 179 3.14 -1.88 10.91
N ARG A 180 2.21 -1.10 10.32
CA ARG A 180 2.55 0.22 9.76
C ARG A 180 3.04 1.19 10.84
N ARG A 181 2.41 1.18 12.02
CA ARG A 181 2.85 1.99 13.17
C ARG A 181 4.26 1.65 13.61
N VAL A 182 4.62 0.36 13.64
CA VAL A 182 5.97 -0.06 14.04
C VAL A 182 7.01 0.35 13.00
N GLY A 183 6.71 0.18 11.70
CA GLY A 183 7.60 0.66 10.62
C GLY A 183 7.88 2.16 10.73
N VAL A 184 6.83 2.97 10.88
CA VAL A 184 6.97 4.43 11.08
C VAL A 184 7.73 4.75 12.37
N ALA A 185 7.44 4.06 13.47
CA ALA A 185 8.15 4.29 14.73
C ALA A 185 9.65 3.99 14.63
N ARG A 186 10.06 2.99 13.84
CA ARG A 186 11.47 2.68 13.58
C ARG A 186 12.15 3.81 12.80
N VAL A 187 11.51 4.29 11.73
CA VAL A 187 12.00 5.43 10.94
C VAL A 187 12.16 6.67 11.83
N VAL A 188 11.16 6.98 12.66
CA VAL A 188 11.20 8.12 13.58
C VAL A 188 12.28 7.96 14.66
N ARG A 189 12.41 6.76 15.25
CA ARG A 189 13.44 6.48 16.26
C ARG A 189 14.85 6.61 15.67
N ALA A 190 15.06 6.05 14.47
CA ALA A 190 16.33 6.17 13.76
C ALA A 190 16.66 7.64 13.45
N ALA A 191 15.68 8.42 13.00
CA ALA A 191 15.87 9.85 12.75
C ALA A 191 16.26 10.64 14.02
N LYS A 192 15.67 10.31 15.18
CA LYS A 192 16.00 10.96 16.46
C LYS A 192 17.40 10.63 16.95
N VAL A 193 17.79 9.36 16.94
CA VAL A 193 19.14 8.93 17.36
C VAL A 193 20.22 9.65 16.54
N ASN A 194 19.98 9.89 15.25
CA ASN A 194 20.94 10.61 14.40
C ASN A 194 20.94 12.12 14.61
N ALA A 195 19.82 12.72 15.03
CA ALA A 195 19.79 14.15 15.35
C ALA A 195 20.56 14.48 16.64
N GLU A 196 20.78 13.48 17.50
CA GLU A 196 21.52 13.57 18.76
C GLU A 196 22.97 13.08 18.65
N ALA A 197 23.39 12.60 17.47
CA ALA A 197 24.78 12.21 17.22
C ALA A 197 25.64 13.46 16.92
N PRO A 198 26.77 13.66 17.63
CA PRO A 198 27.62 14.85 17.52
C PRO A 198 28.34 14.99 16.18
#